data_AF-A0A383CMU1-F1
#
_entry.id   AF-A0A383CMU1-F1
#
_cell.length_a   1.000
_cell.length_b   1.000
_cell.length_c   1.000
_cell.angle_alpha   90.00
_cell.angle_beta   90.00
_cell.angle_gamma   90.00
#
_symmetry.space_group_name_H-M   'P 1'
#
loop_
_entity.id
_entity.type
_entity.pdbx_description
1 polymer ?
#
loop_
_entity_poly.entity_id
_entity_poly.type
_entity_poly.pdbx_seq_one_letter_code
_entity_poly.pdbx_strand_id
1 'polypeptide(L)'
;MTLRLEIEAKPERPAASPSNVIVLDSKVPDTIIWPVAGGKGGTGKSTLAANMGVGLALLGYKVIVVDGDLGGADLHLFFDQVSPPKSLSTFLTREVGTLRDVLLPTPNENLRIICGGSELVGMANLSYTAKAKLI
;
A
#
# COMPACT_ATOMS: atom_id res chain seq x y z
N MET A 1 18.89 32.83 4.19
CA MET A 1 19.39 32.04 3.05
C MET A 1 18.29 31.05 2.71
N THR A 2 17.52 31.31 1.65
CA THR A 2 16.32 30.53 1.30
C THR A 2 16.70 29.54 0.21
N LEU A 3 16.74 28.25 0.53
CA LEU A 3 16.92 27.18 -0.47
C LEU A 3 15.58 26.99 -1.20
N ARG A 4 15.54 27.31 -2.49
CA ARG A 4 14.43 26.90 -3.38
C ARG A 4 14.79 25.52 -3.94
N LEU A 5 13.98 24.52 -3.65
CA LEU A 5 13.99 23.24 -4.36
C LEU A 5 13.29 23.46 -5.71
N GLU A 6 14.05 23.40 -6.79
CA GLU A 6 13.48 23.34 -8.13
C GLU A 6 12.90 21.93 -8.34
N ILE A 7 11.59 21.86 -8.57
CA ILE A 7 10.93 20.60 -8.94
C ILE A 7 11.24 20.39 -10.41
N GLU A 8 12.14 19.45 -10.70
CA GLU A 8 12.44 19.02 -12.05
C GLU A 8 11.19 18.39 -12.67
N ALA A 9 10.83 18.83 -13.89
CA ALA A 9 9.69 18.31 -14.61
C ALA A 9 9.82 16.78 -14.77
N LYS A 10 8.71 16.06 -14.53
CA LYS A 10 8.65 14.60 -14.69
C LYS A 10 9.20 14.23 -16.07
N PRO A 11 10.25 13.39 -16.17
CA PRO A 11 10.80 13.02 -17.47
C PRO A 11 9.68 12.44 -18.34
N GLU A 12 9.56 12.94 -19.57
CA GLU A 12 8.69 12.32 -20.56
C GLU A 12 9.08 10.84 -20.69
N ARG A 13 8.05 10.00 -20.69
CA ARG A 13 8.18 8.54 -20.68
C ARG A 13 9.09 8.12 -21.84
N PRO A 14 10.22 7.42 -21.62
CA PRO A 14 10.90 6.73 -22.70
C PRO A 14 9.87 5.79 -23.34
N ALA A 15 9.65 5.92 -24.65
CA ALA A 15 8.80 4.98 -25.37
C ALA A 15 9.39 3.57 -25.16
N ALA A 16 8.69 2.73 -24.39
CA ALA A 16 9.15 1.37 -24.13
C ALA A 16 9.31 0.65 -25.48
N SER A 17 10.52 0.17 -25.77
CA SER A 17 10.71 -0.66 -26.96
C SER A 17 9.86 -1.91 -26.82
N PRO A 18 9.06 -2.29 -27.83
CA PRO A 18 8.04 -3.34 -27.73
C PRO A 18 8.61 -4.75 -27.42
N SER A 19 9.92 -4.94 -27.47
CA SER A 19 10.58 -6.24 -27.30
C SER A 19 10.56 -6.83 -25.88
N ASN A 20 10.25 -6.05 -24.84
CA ASN A 20 10.21 -6.52 -23.44
C ASN A 20 8.82 -6.37 -22.78
N VAL A 21 7.77 -6.14 -23.56
CA VAL A 21 6.42 -5.94 -23.04
C VAL A 21 5.66 -7.25 -23.08
N ILE A 22 5.44 -7.85 -21.91
CA ILE A 22 4.43 -8.91 -21.77
C ILE A 22 3.06 -8.23 -21.91
N VAL A 23 2.42 -8.42 -23.07
CA VAL A 23 1.05 -8.00 -23.29
C VAL A 23 0.13 -9.03 -22.64
N LEU A 24 -0.44 -8.70 -21.49
CA LEU A 24 -1.48 -9.50 -20.85
C LEU A 24 -2.84 -9.18 -21.50
N ASP A 25 -3.65 -10.23 -21.69
CA ASP A 25 -4.98 -10.18 -22.31
C ASP A 25 -5.85 -9.04 -21.77
N SER A 26 -6.57 -8.38 -22.68
CA SER A 26 -7.02 -6.99 -22.63
C SER A 26 -8.36 -6.77 -21.92
N LYS A 27 -8.77 -7.70 -21.05
CA LYS A 27 -9.87 -7.48 -20.10
C LYS A 27 -9.34 -7.36 -18.68
N VAL A 28 -8.73 -6.22 -18.42
CA VAL A 28 -8.32 -5.85 -17.07
C VAL A 28 -9.53 -5.18 -16.39
N PRO A 29 -10.03 -5.69 -15.26
CA PRO A 29 -11.13 -5.05 -14.54
C PRO A 29 -10.72 -3.65 -14.07
N ASP A 30 -11.69 -2.75 -13.90
CA ASP A 30 -11.48 -1.38 -13.42
C ASP A 30 -10.73 -1.32 -12.07
N THR A 31 -10.79 -2.41 -11.30
CA THR A 31 -10.05 -2.59 -10.04
C THR A 31 -9.44 -3.99 -10.00
N ILE A 32 -8.15 -4.05 -9.66
CA ILE A 32 -7.39 -5.30 -9.51
C ILE A 32 -6.82 -5.32 -8.09
N ILE A 33 -6.87 -6.49 -7.45
CA ILE A 33 -6.23 -6.73 -6.15
C ILE A 33 -5.09 -7.71 -6.35
N TRP A 34 -3.88 -7.33 -5.95
CA TRP A 34 -2.70 -8.19 -6.01
C TRP A 34 -2.27 -8.60 -4.60
N PRO A 35 -2.64 -9.82 -4.15
CA PRO A 35 -2.17 -10.32 -2.87
C PRO A 35 -0.67 -10.63 -2.93
N VAL A 36 0.10 -10.09 -1.99
CA VAL A 36 1.52 -10.37 -1.81
C VAL A 36 1.69 -11.15 -0.50
N ALA A 37 2.07 -12.43 -0.61
CA ALA A 37 2.20 -13.34 0.52
C ALA A 37 3.49 -14.17 0.45
N GLY A 38 3.87 -14.81 1.56
CA GLY A 38 5.02 -15.70 1.62
C GLY A 38 5.14 -16.42 2.96
N GLY A 39 5.86 -17.54 2.98
CA GLY A 39 5.83 -18.49 4.11
C GLY A 39 6.76 -18.19 5.29
N LYS A 40 7.57 -17.11 5.23
CA LYS A 40 8.52 -16.75 6.28
C LYS A 40 8.64 -15.23 6.43
N GLY A 41 9.05 -14.77 7.61
CA GLY A 41 9.52 -13.40 7.84
C GLY A 41 10.79 -13.09 7.04
N GLY A 42 10.98 -11.84 6.66
CA GLY A 42 12.21 -11.37 5.99
C GLY A 42 12.38 -11.72 4.50
N THR A 43 11.37 -12.29 3.84
CA THR A 43 11.44 -12.64 2.40
C THR A 43 11.24 -11.45 1.44
N GLY A 44 11.18 -10.21 1.94
CA GLY A 44 11.05 -9.00 1.12
C GLY A 44 9.63 -8.65 0.64
N LYS A 45 8.58 -9.24 1.22
CA LYS A 45 7.17 -9.01 0.82
C LYS A 45 6.77 -7.53 0.89
N SER A 46 7.03 -6.87 2.02
CA SER A 46 6.68 -5.46 2.22
C SER A 46 7.48 -4.55 1.28
N THR A 47 8.77 -4.87 1.07
CA THR A 47 9.62 -4.18 0.08
C THR A 47 9.06 -4.30 -1.33
N LEU A 48 8.63 -5.51 -1.74
CA LEU A 48 8.02 -5.74 -3.04
C LEU A 48 6.72 -4.94 -3.18
N ALA A 49 5.82 -5.05 -2.20
CA ALA A 49 4.53 -4.33 -2.20
C ALA A 49 4.71 -2.81 -2.26
N ALA A 50 5.63 -2.25 -1.47
CA ALA A 50 5.93 -0.81 -1.48
C ALA A 50 6.43 -0.35 -2.85
N ASN A 51 7.42 -1.05 -3.43
CA ASN A 51 7.99 -0.69 -4.72
C ASN A 51 7.00 -0.86 -5.87
N MET A 52 6.18 -1.91 -5.85
CA MET A 52 5.09 -2.09 -6.82
C MET A 52 4.11 -0.92 -6.73
N GLY A 53 3.71 -0.53 -5.51
CA GLY A 53 2.80 0.59 -5.31
C GLY A 53 3.34 1.91 -5.83
N VAL A 54 4.60 2.23 -5.51
CA VAL A 54 5.28 3.43 -5.99
C VAL A 54 5.44 3.40 -7.51
N GLY A 55 5.91 2.29 -8.09
CA GLY A 55 6.11 2.16 -9.54
C GLY A 55 4.82 2.36 -10.34
N LEU A 56 3.73 1.71 -9.92
CA LEU A 56 2.41 1.87 -10.55
C LEU A 56 1.88 3.31 -10.41
N ALA A 57 2.04 3.93 -9.23
CA ALA A 57 1.62 5.31 -9.02
C ALA A 57 2.43 6.30 -9.90
N LEU A 58 3.73 6.05 -10.08
CA LEU A 58 4.57 6.84 -11.00
C LEU A 58 4.14 6.67 -12.46
N LEU A 59 3.64 5.50 -12.85
CA LEU A 59 3.05 5.25 -14.16
C LEU A 59 1.66 5.90 -14.34
N GLY A 60 1.07 6.45 -13.29
CA GLY A 60 -0.20 7.20 -13.31
C GLY A 60 -1.43 6.38 -12.89
N TYR A 61 -1.24 5.15 -12.39
CA TYR A 61 -2.34 4.37 -11.84
C TYR A 61 -2.72 4.86 -10.45
N LYS A 62 -4.01 4.83 -10.10
CA LYS A 62 -4.46 5.05 -8.72
C LYS A 62 -4.23 3.78 -7.90
N VAL A 63 -3.41 3.87 -6.86
CA VAL A 63 -2.95 2.72 -6.08
C VAL A 63 -3.19 2.94 -4.60
N ILE A 64 -3.66 1.87 -3.95
CA ILE A 64 -3.68 1.76 -2.50
C ILE A 64 -2.82 0.55 -2.15
N VAL A 65 -1.78 0.76 -1.34
CA VAL A 65 -1.02 -0.36 -0.75
C VAL A 65 -1.57 -0.60 0.65
N VAL A 66 -1.85 -1.86 0.96
CA VAL A 66 -2.46 -2.27 2.22
C VAL A 66 -1.49 -3.20 2.94
N ASP A 67 -1.16 -2.87 4.19
CA ASP A 67 -0.45 -3.79 5.07
C ASP A 67 -1.46 -4.69 5.77
N GLY A 68 -1.55 -5.94 5.29
CA GLY A 68 -2.42 -6.95 5.86
C GLY A 68 -1.81 -7.71 7.05
N ASP A 69 -0.55 -7.43 7.42
CA ASP A 69 0.10 -8.07 8.55
C ASP A 69 -0.21 -7.32 9.84
N LEU A 70 -1.15 -7.84 10.64
CA LEU A 70 -1.54 -7.26 11.93
C LEU A 70 -0.70 -7.76 13.11
N GLY A 71 0.26 -8.65 12.85
CA GLY A 71 1.17 -9.20 13.88
C GLY A 71 2.58 -8.61 13.80
N GLY A 72 2.99 -8.16 12.61
CA GLY A 72 4.30 -7.56 12.35
C GLY A 72 4.24 -6.58 11.17
N ALA A 73 3.34 -5.61 11.25
CA ALA A 73 3.20 -4.56 10.24
C ALA A 73 4.52 -3.79 10.08
N ASP A 74 5.03 -3.69 8.85
CA ASP A 74 6.29 -3.00 8.53
C ASP A 74 6.16 -2.06 7.34
N LEU A 75 5.07 -2.16 6.56
CA LEU A 75 4.93 -1.42 5.31
C LEU A 75 4.90 0.10 5.55
N HIS A 76 4.33 0.52 6.67
CA HIS A 76 4.19 1.92 7.07
C HIS A 76 5.55 2.65 7.14
N LEU A 77 6.63 1.95 7.48
CA LEU A 77 7.99 2.50 7.56
C LEU A 77 8.53 2.96 6.20
N PHE A 78 8.12 2.32 5.11
CA PHE A 78 8.53 2.70 3.74
C PHE A 78 7.91 4.03 3.30
N PHE A 79 6.86 4.49 3.98
CA PHE A 79 6.10 5.69 3.64
C PHE A 79 6.18 6.77 4.73
N ASP A 80 7.21 6.70 5.58
CA ASP A 80 7.44 7.63 6.69
C ASP A 80 6.25 7.74 7.67
N GLN A 81 5.46 6.67 7.78
CA GLN A 81 4.31 6.58 8.69
C GLN A 81 4.70 5.89 10.00
N VAL A 82 5.69 6.43 10.72
CA VAL A 82 6.29 5.79 11.92
C VAL A 82 5.29 5.52 13.04
N SER A 83 4.28 6.38 13.20
CA SER A 83 3.17 6.20 14.15
C SER A 83 1.88 6.62 13.44
N PRO A 84 1.27 5.72 12.66
CA PRO A 84 0.10 6.06 11.88
C PRO A 84 -1.08 6.34 12.82
N PRO A 85 -1.75 7.50 12.72
CA PRO A 85 -2.81 7.88 13.65
C PRO A 85 -4.05 6.98 13.56
N LYS A 86 -4.19 6.25 12.45
CA LYS A 86 -5.25 5.29 12.17
C LYS A 86 -4.66 4.16 11.33
N SER A 87 -5.16 2.95 11.53
CA SER A 87 -4.67 1.77 10.83
C SER A 87 -5.79 0.76 10.63
N LEU A 88 -5.50 -0.31 9.91
CA LEU A 88 -6.44 -1.41 9.74
C LEU A 88 -6.93 -1.96 11.09
N SER A 89 -6.12 -1.90 12.15
CA SER A 89 -6.54 -2.29 13.49
C SER A 89 -7.69 -1.45 14.04
N THR A 90 -7.62 -0.13 13.95
CA THR A 90 -8.65 0.76 14.49
C THR A 90 -9.98 0.60 13.74
N PHE A 91 -9.94 0.20 12.46
CA PHE A 91 -11.14 -0.19 11.72
C PHE A 91 -11.73 -1.51 12.19
N LEU A 92 -10.88 -2.51 12.43
CA LEU A 92 -11.30 -3.83 12.89
C LEU A 92 -11.88 -3.77 14.32
N THR A 93 -11.29 -2.96 15.20
CA THR A 93 -11.76 -2.70 16.58
C THR A 93 -12.97 -1.76 16.65
N ARG A 94 -13.41 -1.18 15.52
CA ARG A 94 -14.54 -0.24 15.39
C ARG A 94 -14.31 1.13 16.03
N GLU A 95 -13.07 1.51 16.28
CA GLU A 95 -12.72 2.89 16.65
C GLU A 95 -12.96 3.85 15.48
N VAL A 96 -12.88 3.36 14.25
CA VAL A 96 -13.29 4.09 13.04
C VAL A 96 -14.37 3.34 12.26
N GLY A 97 -15.25 4.11 11.61
CA GLY A 97 -16.47 3.59 10.99
C GLY A 97 -16.27 2.97 9.61
N THR A 98 -15.29 3.45 8.83
CA THR A 98 -15.09 3.01 7.45
C THR A 98 -13.62 2.75 7.13
N LEU A 99 -13.36 1.89 6.14
CA LEU A 99 -12.00 1.65 5.64
C LEU A 99 -11.40 2.91 4.98
N ARG A 100 -12.23 3.87 4.56
CA ARG A 100 -11.77 5.17 4.05
C ARG A 100 -11.11 6.02 5.14
N ASP A 101 -11.49 5.83 6.40
CA ASP A 101 -10.95 6.62 7.50
C ASP A 101 -9.51 6.24 7.85
N VAL A 102 -9.03 5.07 7.39
CA VAL A 102 -7.67 4.57 7.63
C VAL A 102 -6.74 4.72 6.42
N LEU A 103 -7.22 5.39 5.36
CA LEU A 103 -6.42 5.72 4.18
C LEU A 103 -5.53 6.93 4.46
N LEU A 104 -4.23 6.70 4.52
CA LEU A 104 -3.23 7.73 4.76
C LEU A 104 -2.64 8.26 3.44
N PRO A 105 -2.37 9.57 3.34
CA PRO A 105 -1.69 10.16 2.20
C PRO A 105 -0.25 9.67 2.06
N THR A 106 0.27 9.76 0.86
CA THR A 106 1.71 9.77 0.58
C THR A 106 2.05 11.04 -0.22
N PRO A 107 3.33 11.40 -0.40
CA PRO A 107 3.70 12.54 -1.25
C PRO A 107 3.24 12.42 -2.72
N ASN A 108 2.97 11.20 -3.21
CA ASN A 108 2.41 10.98 -4.53
C ASN A 108 0.88 10.93 -4.46
N GLU A 109 0.19 11.83 -5.17
CA GLU A 109 -1.28 11.94 -5.17
C GLU A 109 -2.02 10.67 -5.61
N ASN A 110 -1.37 9.85 -6.45
CA ASN A 110 -1.91 8.60 -6.96
C ASN A 110 -1.68 7.42 -6.00
N LEU A 111 -0.99 7.63 -4.88
CA LEU A 111 -0.63 6.58 -3.93
C LEU A 111 -1.15 6.90 -2.54
N ARG A 112 -1.92 5.95 -1.99
CA ARG A 112 -2.36 5.95 -0.59
C ARG A 112 -1.92 4.66 0.08
N ILE A 113 -1.85 4.69 1.41
CA ILE A 113 -1.51 3.53 2.21
C ILE A 113 -2.59 3.27 3.28
N ILE A 114 -2.88 2.00 3.51
CA ILE A 114 -3.55 1.54 4.72
C ILE A 114 -2.51 0.80 5.55
N CYS A 115 -2.13 1.39 6.67
CA CYS A 115 -1.16 0.79 7.58
C CYS A 115 -1.79 -0.37 8.36
N GLY A 116 -0.98 -1.36 8.70
CA GLY A 116 -1.34 -2.41 9.65
C GLY A 116 -1.38 -1.82 11.05
N GLY A 117 -1.90 -2.58 12.02
CA GLY A 117 -1.82 -2.19 13.43
C GLY A 117 -0.75 -2.99 14.14
N SER A 118 0.12 -2.31 14.89
CA SER A 118 1.25 -2.91 15.61
C SER A 118 0.99 -3.08 17.12
N GLU A 119 -0.16 -2.65 17.65
CA GLU A 119 -0.29 -2.38 19.09
C GLU A 119 -1.26 -3.29 19.87
N LEU A 120 -2.00 -4.19 19.22
CA LEU A 120 -2.98 -5.03 19.93
C LEU A 120 -2.55 -6.51 19.99
N VAL A 121 -2.23 -6.97 21.20
CA VAL A 121 -1.97 -8.38 21.51
C VAL A 121 -3.17 -9.23 21.06
N GLY A 122 -2.94 -10.22 20.19
CA GLY A 122 -3.96 -11.16 19.71
C GLY A 122 -4.50 -10.89 18.29
N MET A 123 -4.13 -9.79 17.64
CA MET A 123 -4.57 -9.47 16.27
C MET A 123 -4.05 -10.41 15.19
N ALA A 124 -2.92 -11.10 15.44
CA ALA A 124 -2.45 -12.17 14.57
C ALA A 124 -3.47 -13.32 14.42
N ASN A 125 -4.42 -13.45 15.37
CA ASN A 125 -5.50 -14.42 15.33
C ASN A 125 -6.88 -13.74 15.37
N LEU A 126 -7.22 -13.01 14.30
CA LEU A 126 -8.52 -12.35 14.14
C LEU A 126 -9.70 -13.31 14.31
N SER A 127 -10.74 -12.85 15.02
CA SER A 127 -12.03 -13.55 15.06
C SER A 127 -12.66 -13.64 13.67
N TYR A 128 -13.51 -14.65 13.46
CA TYR A 128 -14.22 -14.84 12.19
C TYR A 128 -14.97 -13.57 11.72
N THR A 129 -15.64 -12.89 12.66
CA THR A 129 -16.37 -11.64 12.39
C THR A 129 -15.46 -10.51 11.91
N ALA A 130 -14.21 -10.45 12.37
CA ALA A 130 -13.26 -9.45 11.90
C ALA A 130 -12.75 -9.78 10.49
N LYS A 131 -12.50 -11.05 10.19
CA LYS A 131 -12.11 -11.50 8.84
C LYS A 131 -13.20 -11.20 7.81
N ALA A 132 -14.47 -11.43 8.16
CA ALA A 132 -15.63 -11.18 7.29
C ALA A 132 -15.85 -9.70 6.93
N LYS A 133 -15.15 -8.76 7.55
CA LYS A 133 -15.19 -7.33 7.15
C LYS A 133 -14.18 -6.97 6.05
N LEU A 134 -13.21 -7.86 5.78
CA LEU A 134 -12.14 -7.63 4.81
C LEU A 134 -12.46 -8.27 3.44
N ILE A 135 -13.55 -9.03 3.35
CA ILE A 135 -14.05 -9.78 2.20
C ILE A 135 -15.48 -9.34 1.90
#